data_AF-A0A7C0UB83-F1
#
_entry.id   AF-A0A7C0UB83-F1
#
_cell.length_a   1.000
_cell.length_b   1.000
_cell.length_c   1.000
_cell.angle_alpha   90.00
_cell.angle_beta   90.00
_cell.angle_gamma   90.00
#
_symmetry.space_group_name_H-M   'P 1'
#
loop_
_entity.id
_entity.type
_entity.pdbx_description
1 polymer ?
#
loop_
_entity_poly.entity_id
_entity_poly.type
_entity_poly.pdbx_seq_one_letter_code
_entity_poly.pdbx_strand_id
1 'polypeptide(L)' 'LSACLMLEHMGWKEAAKLIETGLAKAFQNKTVTYDLARLMRGAHEVSCSRFAQLVCENMKAEN' A
#
# COMPACT_ATOMS: atom_id res chain seq x y z
N LEU A 1 7.13 -3.67 -2.08
CA LEU A 1 7.58 -4.48 -0.93
C LEU A 1 9.10 -4.53 -0.77
N SER A 2 9.90 -4.60 -1.84
CA SER A 2 11.38 -4.61 -1.72
C SER A 2 11.95 -3.46 -0.89
N ALA A 3 11.40 -2.24 -1.04
CA ALA A 3 11.78 -1.10 -0.20
C ALA A 3 11.40 -1.28 1.28
N CYS A 4 10.29 -1.97 1.60
CA CYS A 4 9.91 -2.27 2.97
C CYS A 4 10.93 -3.19 3.64
N LEU A 5 11.31 -4.28 2.95
CA LEU A 5 12.34 -5.21 3.41
C LEU A 5 13.70 -4.53 3.57
N MET A 6 14.05 -3.61 2.67
CA MET A 6 15.27 -2.81 2.77
C MET A 6 15.25 -1.93 4.03
N LEU A 7 14.14 -1.22 4.29
CA LEU A 7 13.99 -0.39 5.48
C LEU A 7 14.09 -1.23 6.76
N GLU A 8 13.47 -2.40 6.79
CA GLU A 8 13.57 -3.32 7.92
C GLU A 8 15.01 -3.80 8.13
N HIS A 9 15.73 -4.15 7.06
CA HIS A 9 17.14 -4.53 7.13
C HIS A 9 18.04 -3.39 7.66
N MET A 10 17.73 -2.14 7.30
CA MET A 10 18.40 -0.94 7.82
C MET A 10 18.01 -0.59 9.26
N GLY A 11 17.11 -1.37 9.89
CA GLY A 11 16.60 -1.12 11.24
C GLY A 11 15.48 -0.09 11.33
N TRP A 12 14.99 0.44 10.20
CA TRP A 12 13.91 1.44 10.14
C TRP A 12 12.55 0.76 10.13
N LYS A 13 12.25 0.06 11.23
CA LYS A 13 11.07 -0.81 11.35
C LYS A 13 9.75 -0.03 11.35
N GLU A 14 9.73 1.17 11.93
CA GLU A 14 8.55 2.01 11.95
C GLU A 14 8.16 2.44 10.53
N ALA A 15 9.13 2.87 9.72
CA ALA A 15 8.90 3.26 8.34
C ALA A 15 8.40 2.09 7.48
N ALA A 16 9.01 0.90 7.64
CA ALA A 16 8.55 -0.34 7.01
C ALA A 16 7.07 -0.64 7.37
N LYS A 17 6.73 -0.60 8.66
CA LYS A 17 5.37 -0.86 9.16
C LYS A 17 4.34 0.15 8.63
N LEU A 18 4.70 1.43 8.50
CA LEU A 18 3.80 2.43 7.93
C LEU A 18 3.46 2.10 6.47
N ILE A 19 4.44 1.71 5.65
CA ILE A 19 4.23 1.33 4.25
C ILE A 19 3.32 0.10 4.15
N GLU A 20 3.57 -0.93 4.98
CA GLU A 20 2.72 -2.12 5.03
C GLU A 20 1.28 -1.81 5.41
N THR A 21 1.10 -0.92 6.40
CA THR A 21 -0.23 -0.46 6.82
C THR A 21 -0.94 0.27 5.68
N GLY A 22 -0.24 1.15 4.96
CA GLY A 22 -0.79 1.87 3.82
C GLY A 22 -1.25 0.94 2.69
N LEU A 23 -0.44 -0.08 2.39
CA LEU A 23 -0.76 -1.13 1.41
C LEU A 23 -1.95 -1.99 1.87
N ALA A 24 -1.98 -2.43 3.12
CA ALA A 24 -3.06 -3.24 3.68
C ALA A 24 -4.41 -2.52 3.56
N LYS A 25 -4.46 -1.21 3.89
CA LYS A 25 -5.68 -0.39 3.73
C LYS A 25 -6.10 -0.25 2.26
N ALA A 26 -5.14 -0.08 1.34
CA ALA A 26 -5.46 -0.04 -0.10
C ALA A 26 -6.08 -1.36 -0.60
N PHE A 27 -5.56 -2.51 -0.15
CA PHE A 27 -6.11 -3.82 -0.48
C PHE A 27 -7.49 -4.07 0.15
N GLN A 28 -7.70 -3.68 1.41
CA GLN A 28 -9.00 -3.79 2.09
C GLN A 28 -10.09 -3.01 1.34
N ASN A 29 -9.76 -1.81 0.85
CA ASN A 29 -10.66 -0.98 0.07
C ASN A 29 -10.87 -1.49 -1.38
N LYS A 30 -10.13 -2.52 -1.80
CA LYS A 30 -10.09 -3.04 -3.17
C LYS A 30 -9.79 -1.96 -4.22
N THR A 31 -9.06 -0.91 -3.83
CA THR A 31 -8.65 0.17 -4.73
C THR A 31 -7.21 -0.08 -5.15
N VAL A 32 -7.02 -0.68 -6.32
CA VAL A 32 -5.75 -1.28 -6.76
C VAL A 32 -5.48 -1.01 -8.24
N THR A 33 -4.27 -1.29 -8.70
CA THR A 33 -3.91 -1.22 -10.13
C THR A 33 -4.56 -2.35 -10.94
N TYR A 34 -4.64 -2.16 -12.26
CA TYR A 34 -5.31 -3.06 -13.21
C TYR A 34 -4.97 -4.55 -13.04
N ASP A 35 -3.68 -4.86 -12.83
CA ASP A 35 -3.15 -6.20 -12.69
C ASP A 35 -3.79 -6.99 -11.54
N LEU A 36 -4.15 -6.30 -10.46
CA LEU A 36 -4.84 -6.85 -9.30
C LEU A 36 -6.36 -6.75 -9.45
N ALA A 37 -6.85 -5.62 -9.99
CA ALA A 37 -8.29 -5.36 -10.13
C ALA A 37 -8.98 -6.45 -10.97
N ARG A 38 -8.33 -6.91 -12.05
CA ARG A 38 -8.85 -7.99 -12.90
C ARG A 38 -9.02 -9.34 -12.20
N LEU A 39 -8.38 -9.54 -11.04
CA LEU A 39 -8.47 -10.75 -10.23
C LEU A 39 -9.46 -10.61 -9.06
N MET A 40 -10.05 -9.42 -8.88
CA MET A 40 -10.88 -9.07 -7.72
C MET A 40 -12.28 -8.62 -8.14
N ARG A 41 -13.32 -9.28 -7.62
CA ARG A 41 -14.70 -8.84 -7.86
C ARG A 41 -15.01 -7.56 -7.06
N GLY A 42 -15.45 -6.52 -7.78
CA GLY A 42 -15.81 -5.23 -7.21
C GLY A 42 -14.61 -4.36 -6.80
N ALA A 43 -13.46 -4.55 -7.45
CA ALA A 43 -12.31 -3.67 -7.26
C ALA A 43 -12.46 -2.36 -8.03
N HIS A 44 -11.91 -1.29 -7.46
CA HIS A 44 -11.78 0.01 -8.12
C HIS A 44 -10.37 0.13 -8.71
N GLU A 45 -10.30 0.13 -10.04
CA GLU A 45 -9.03 0.26 -10.75
C GLU A 45 -8.53 1.71 -10.71
N VAL A 46 -7.24 1.90 -10.39
CA VAL A 46 -6.57 3.20 -10.40
C VAL A 46 -5.21 3.13 -11.09
N SER A 47 -4.69 4.28 -11.52
CA SER A 47 -3.34 4.40 -12.08
C SER A 47 -2.26 4.12 -11.04
N CYS A 48 -1.04 3.81 -11.50
CA CYS A 48 0.12 3.58 -10.61
C CYS A 48 0.41 4.80 -9.71
N SER A 49 0.38 6.01 -10.26
CA SER A 49 0.61 7.24 -9.49
C SER A 49 -0.50 7.47 -8.46
N ARG A 50 -1.76 7.21 -8.81
CA ARG A 50 -2.87 7.33 -7.85
C ARG A 50 -2.79 6.26 -6.77
N PHE A 51 -2.39 5.04 -7.12
CA PHE A 51 -2.16 3.97 -6.15
C PHE A 51 -1.07 4.36 -5.14
N ALA A 52 0.06 4.92 -5.61
CA ALA A 52 1.12 5.40 -4.73
C ALA A 52 0.62 6.51 -3.78
N GLN A 53 -0.17 7.47 -4.28
CA GLN A 53 -0.79 8.50 -3.44
C GLN A 53 -1.72 7.90 -2.39
N LEU A 54 -2.58 6.94 -2.76
CA LEU A 54 -3.47 6.25 -1.83
C LEU A 54 -2.71 5.51 -0.73
N VAL A 55 -1.61 4.84 -1.09
CA VAL A 55 -0.75 4.19 -0.09
C VAL A 55 -0.21 5.23 0.88
N CYS A 56 0.37 6.34 0.40
CA CYS A 56 0.86 7.42 1.27
C CYS A 56 -0.24 8.04 2.14
N GLU A 57 -1.44 8.28 1.59
CA GLU A 57 -2.60 8.79 2.32
C GLU A 57 -3.01 7.85 3.48
N ASN A 58 -2.84 6.54 3.28
CA ASN A 58 -3.15 5.49 4.25
C ASN A 58 -2.02 5.20 5.26
N MET A 59 -0.81 5.75 5.08
CA MET A 59 0.32 5.59 6.00
C MET A 59 0.17 6.35 7.34
N LYS A 60 -1.04 6.81 7.69
CA LYS A 60 -1.26 7.54 8.94
C LYS A 60 -1.21 6.59 10.13
N ALA A 61 -0.43 6.96 11.14
CA ALA A 61 -0.49 6.32 12.46
C ALA A 61 -1.92 6.49 13.01
N GLU A 62 -2.53 5.38 13.42
CA GLU A 62 -3.69 5.44 14.31
C GLU A 62 -3.16 6.00 15.64
N ASN A 63 -3.52 7.26 15.92
CA ASN A 63 -3.34 7.89 17.23
C ASN A 63 -4.42 7.39 18.19
#